data_AF-A0AA51BGJ0-F1
#
_entry.id   AF-A0AA51BGJ0-F1
#
_cell.length_a   1.000
_cell.length_b   1.000
_cell.length_c   1.000
_cell.angle_alpha   90.00
_cell.angle_beta   90.00
_cell.angle_gamma   90.00
#
_symmetry.space_group_name_H-M   'P 1'
#
loop_
_entity.id
_entity.type
_entity.pdbx_description
1 polymer ?
#
loop_
_entity_poly.entity_id
_entity_poly.type
_entity_poly.pdbx_seq_one_letter_code
_entity_poly.pdbx_strand_id
1 'polypeptide(L)'
;GVKSVCLLDNEKLKETDLYSQFLAPPDKIGENRAETSLQRARALNPMVEVTAETKAVEELPDSYFATFDVVCATNLKQEQLERINNICRDNTKKFLCGDVWGMFGYMFADLFDHEYSEEIVQHKAVKRGPDDTEKNARETVTINVKRRA
;
A
#
# COMPACT_ATOMS: atom_id res chain seq x y z
N GLY A 1 11.75 -2.52 4.28
CA GLY A 1 10.67 -3.29 3.61
C GLY A 1 9.59 -3.57 4.63
N VAL A 2 8.38 -3.88 4.18
CA VAL A 2 7.33 -4.41 5.07
C VAL A 2 7.75 -5.77 5.64
N LYS A 3 7.07 -6.26 6.69
CA LYS A 3 7.35 -7.57 7.27
C LYS A 3 7.06 -8.72 6.28
N SER A 4 5.87 -8.69 5.67
CA SER A 4 5.41 -9.71 4.73
C SER A 4 4.47 -9.13 3.67
N VAL A 5 4.36 -9.84 2.55
CA VAL A 5 3.42 -9.55 1.45
C VAL A 5 2.82 -10.88 0.96
N CYS A 6 1.49 -10.95 0.87
CA CYS A 6 0.79 -12.05 0.20
C CYS A 6 0.30 -11.57 -1.16
N LEU A 7 0.65 -12.30 -2.23
CA LEU A 7 0.11 -12.11 -3.57
C LEU A 7 -1.12 -13.01 -3.74
N LEU A 8 -2.30 -12.44 -3.87
CA LEU A 8 -3.55 -13.18 -4.06
C LEU A 8 -4.03 -12.99 -5.49
N ASP A 9 -4.01 -14.05 -6.29
CA ASP A 9 -4.54 -14.04 -7.65
C ASP A 9 -4.95 -15.45 -8.07
N ASN A 10 -6.20 -15.63 -8.47
CA ASN A 10 -6.73 -16.92 -8.92
C ASN A 10 -6.61 -17.15 -10.42
N GLU A 11 -6.19 -16.14 -11.19
CA GLU A 11 -6.07 -16.22 -12.63
C GLU A 11 -4.75 -16.85 -13.06
N LYS A 12 -4.77 -17.42 -14.26
CA LYS A 12 -3.57 -17.93 -14.94
C LYS A 12 -2.87 -16.80 -15.67
N LEU A 13 -1.55 -16.90 -15.76
CA LEU A 13 -0.72 -16.01 -16.57
C LEU A 13 -1.07 -16.15 -18.06
N LYS A 14 -1.47 -15.05 -18.69
CA LYS A 14 -1.82 -14.96 -20.11
C LYS A 14 -0.67 -14.30 -20.87
N GLU A 15 -0.63 -14.50 -22.19
CA GLU A 15 0.39 -13.88 -23.05
C GLU A 15 0.33 -12.34 -22.98
N THR A 16 -0.87 -11.77 -22.86
CA THR A 16 -1.08 -10.32 -22.70
C THR A 16 -0.50 -9.76 -21.40
N ASP A 17 -0.35 -10.58 -20.37
CA ASP A 17 0.23 -10.14 -19.10
C ASP A 17 1.73 -9.88 -19.24
N LEU A 18 2.41 -10.50 -20.21
CA LEU A 18 3.86 -10.34 -20.40
C LEU A 18 4.28 -8.91 -20.79
N TYR A 19 3.34 -8.10 -21.29
CA TYR A 19 3.59 -6.70 -21.64
C TYR A 19 3.59 -5.77 -20.43
N SER A 20 3.01 -6.18 -19.31
CA SER A 20 2.81 -5.32 -18.12
C SER A 20 3.23 -5.94 -16.79
N GLN A 21 3.37 -7.26 -16.71
CA GLN A 21 3.71 -8.01 -15.50
C GLN A 21 5.15 -8.52 -15.54
N PHE A 22 6.09 -7.71 -15.03
CA PHE A 22 7.52 -8.05 -15.06
C PHE A 22 7.94 -9.13 -14.04
N LEU A 23 7.11 -9.41 -13.03
CA LEU A 23 7.41 -10.41 -11.99
C LEU A 23 7.21 -11.85 -12.49
N ALA A 24 6.29 -12.06 -13.43
CA ALA A 24 6.01 -13.37 -13.99
C ALA A 24 6.97 -13.68 -15.15
N PRO A 25 7.65 -14.84 -15.15
CA PRO A 25 8.49 -15.26 -16.27
C PRO A 25 7.69 -15.62 -17.54
N PRO A 26 8.16 -15.26 -18.76
CA PRO A 26 7.47 -15.58 -20.00
C PRO A 26 7.25 -17.08 -20.27
N ASP A 27 8.12 -17.94 -19.76
CA ASP A 27 8.07 -19.40 -19.88
C ASP A 27 7.01 -20.05 -18.98
N LYS A 28 6.26 -19.25 -18.21
CA LYS A 28 5.27 -19.68 -17.22
C LYS A 28 3.81 -19.41 -17.61
N ILE A 29 3.56 -19.12 -18.89
CA ILE A 29 2.20 -18.94 -19.40
C ILE A 29 1.33 -20.17 -19.06
N GLY A 30 0.12 -19.93 -18.56
CA GLY A 30 -0.84 -20.97 -18.18
C GLY A 30 -0.72 -21.46 -16.73
N GLU A 31 0.36 -21.14 -16.03
CA GLU A 31 0.49 -21.33 -14.57
C GLU A 31 -0.17 -20.16 -13.80
N ASN A 32 -0.35 -20.29 -12.48
CA ASN A 32 -0.99 -19.25 -11.67
C ASN A 32 -0.14 -17.96 -11.62
N ARG A 33 -0.79 -16.79 -11.74
CA ARG A 33 -0.09 -15.50 -11.82
C ARG A 33 0.63 -15.12 -10.53
N ALA A 34 0.04 -15.37 -9.36
CA ALA A 34 0.65 -15.07 -8.07
C ALA A 34 1.87 -15.97 -7.80
N GLU A 35 1.72 -17.28 -8.00
CA GLU A 35 2.78 -18.26 -7.77
C GLU A 35 4.01 -18.02 -8.66
N THR A 36 3.77 -17.80 -9.95
CA THR A 36 4.85 -17.55 -10.93
C THR A 36 5.62 -16.27 -10.64
N SER A 37 4.99 -15.29 -9.98
CA SER A 37 5.59 -14.02 -9.59
C SER A 37 6.47 -14.12 -8.32
N LEU A 38 6.31 -15.16 -7.50
CA LEU A 38 6.93 -15.28 -6.17
C LEU A 38 8.46 -15.17 -6.20
N GLN A 39 9.11 -15.88 -7.11
CA GLN A 39 10.57 -15.96 -7.15
C GLN A 39 11.19 -14.58 -7.40
N ARG A 40 10.67 -13.85 -8.40
CA ARG A 40 11.17 -12.50 -8.72
C ARG A 40 10.79 -11.50 -7.64
N ALA A 41 9.58 -11.61 -7.07
CA ALA A 41 9.16 -10.75 -5.96
C ALA A 41 10.07 -10.89 -4.73
N ARG A 42 10.41 -12.11 -4.33
CA ARG A 42 11.35 -12.38 -3.22
C ARG A 42 12.76 -11.85 -3.50
N ALA A 43 13.21 -11.93 -4.74
CA ALA A 43 14.54 -11.46 -5.14
C ALA A 43 14.72 -9.93 -4.96
N LEU A 44 13.64 -9.14 -4.96
CA LEU A 44 13.70 -7.70 -4.72
C LEU A 44 14.15 -7.36 -3.31
N ASN A 45 13.76 -8.16 -2.32
CA ASN A 45 14.17 -7.98 -0.92
C ASN A 45 14.06 -9.28 -0.13
N PRO A 46 15.18 -10.00 0.11
CA PRO A 46 15.18 -11.25 0.85
C PRO A 46 14.71 -11.14 2.32
N MET A 47 14.64 -9.94 2.89
CA MET A 47 14.16 -9.71 4.26
C MET A 47 12.64 -9.68 4.37
N VAL A 48 11.92 -9.67 3.24
CA VAL A 48 10.45 -9.66 3.21
C VAL A 48 9.94 -11.07 2.97
N GLU A 49 9.04 -11.54 3.82
CA GLU A 49 8.34 -12.81 3.57
C GLU A 49 7.28 -12.61 2.48
N VAL A 50 7.46 -13.26 1.34
CA VAL A 50 6.48 -13.20 0.23
C VAL A 50 5.80 -14.54 0.05
N THR A 51 4.48 -14.58 0.10
CA THR A 51 3.63 -15.77 -0.10
C THR A 51 2.65 -15.55 -1.24
N ALA A 52 2.02 -16.63 -1.74
CA ALA A 52 0.97 -16.56 -2.74
C ALA A 52 -0.27 -17.31 -2.27
N GLU A 53 -1.43 -16.82 -2.65
CA GLU A 53 -2.74 -17.46 -2.49
C GLU A 53 -3.42 -17.50 -3.87
N THR A 54 -3.94 -18.67 -4.24
CA THR A 54 -4.46 -18.92 -5.59
C THR A 54 -5.98 -19.06 -5.61
N LYS A 55 -6.63 -19.06 -4.45
CA LYS A 55 -8.09 -19.08 -4.36
C LYS A 55 -8.68 -17.76 -4.80
N ALA A 56 -9.90 -17.83 -5.34
CA ALA A 56 -10.66 -16.62 -5.62
C ALA A 56 -10.99 -15.89 -4.31
N VAL A 57 -11.10 -14.57 -4.38
CA VAL A 57 -11.43 -13.71 -3.23
C VAL A 57 -12.76 -14.13 -2.58
N GLU A 58 -13.71 -14.60 -3.37
CA GLU A 58 -15.02 -15.09 -2.94
C GLU A 58 -14.95 -16.39 -2.14
N GLU A 59 -13.95 -17.23 -2.38
CA GLU A 59 -13.78 -18.53 -1.72
C GLU A 59 -13.08 -18.41 -0.36
N LEU A 60 -12.46 -17.27 -0.10
CA LEU A 60 -11.75 -17.02 1.15
C LEU A 60 -12.73 -16.54 2.22
N PRO A 61 -12.61 -17.04 3.47
CA PRO A 61 -13.45 -16.57 4.57
C PRO A 61 -13.09 -15.14 4.94
N ASP A 62 -14.05 -14.38 5.46
CA ASP A 62 -13.84 -12.97 5.84
C ASP A 62 -12.70 -12.81 6.86
N SER A 63 -12.55 -13.77 7.76
CA SER A 63 -11.46 -13.81 8.75
C SER A 63 -10.07 -13.84 8.13
N TYR A 64 -9.93 -14.26 6.87
CA TYR A 64 -8.66 -14.23 6.14
C TYR A 64 -8.13 -12.80 5.99
N PHE A 65 -8.98 -11.86 5.56
CA PHE A 65 -8.58 -10.48 5.33
C PHE A 65 -8.21 -9.75 6.63
N ALA A 66 -8.84 -10.15 7.75
CA ALA A 66 -8.52 -9.62 9.07
C ALA A 66 -7.11 -10.02 9.59
N THR A 67 -6.44 -10.99 8.95
CA THR A 67 -5.07 -11.38 9.31
C THR A 67 -4.01 -10.36 8.85
N PHE A 68 -4.36 -9.48 7.90
CA PHE A 68 -3.45 -8.48 7.35
C PHE A 68 -3.59 -7.14 8.06
N ASP A 69 -2.53 -6.33 8.03
CA ASP A 69 -2.56 -4.95 8.53
C ASP A 69 -3.14 -3.97 7.51
N VAL A 70 -2.88 -4.25 6.23
CA VAL A 70 -3.34 -3.48 5.07
C VAL A 70 -3.71 -4.46 3.95
N VAL A 71 -4.87 -4.25 3.32
CA VAL A 71 -5.28 -4.98 2.12
C VAL A 71 -5.33 -4.04 0.93
N CYS A 72 -4.62 -4.40 -0.14
CA CYS A 72 -4.61 -3.65 -1.41
C CYS A 72 -5.31 -4.49 -2.48
N ALA A 73 -6.41 -4.00 -3.02
CA ALA A 73 -7.20 -4.70 -4.03
C ALA A 73 -7.11 -4.03 -5.41
N THR A 74 -6.91 -4.85 -6.43
CA THR A 74 -6.87 -4.43 -7.84
C THR A 74 -7.60 -5.46 -8.68
N ASN A 75 -8.18 -5.05 -9.79
CA ASN A 75 -8.85 -5.87 -10.79
C ASN A 75 -9.98 -6.74 -10.20
N LEU A 76 -10.75 -6.18 -9.28
CA LEU A 76 -11.91 -6.81 -8.65
C LEU A 76 -13.21 -6.10 -9.04
N LYS A 77 -14.31 -6.83 -8.98
CA LYS A 77 -15.66 -6.26 -9.11
C LYS A 77 -15.98 -5.39 -7.90
N GLN A 78 -16.85 -4.42 -8.09
CA GLN A 78 -17.29 -3.51 -7.04
C GLN A 78 -17.80 -4.24 -5.78
N GLU A 79 -18.63 -5.27 -5.94
CA GLU A 79 -19.17 -6.06 -4.81
C GLU A 79 -18.06 -6.73 -3.98
N GLN A 80 -16.97 -7.18 -4.61
CA GLN A 80 -15.83 -7.78 -3.92
C GLN A 80 -15.04 -6.70 -3.16
N LEU A 81 -14.84 -5.53 -3.78
CA LEU A 81 -14.17 -4.39 -3.14
C LEU A 81 -14.94 -3.92 -1.90
N GLU A 82 -16.26 -3.78 -2.02
CA GLU A 82 -17.13 -3.39 -0.90
C GLU A 82 -17.10 -4.41 0.23
N ARG A 83 -17.19 -5.71 -0.08
CA ARG A 83 -17.05 -6.80 0.91
C ARG A 83 -15.73 -6.69 1.67
N ILE A 84 -14.60 -6.64 0.96
CA ILE A 84 -13.28 -6.57 1.59
C ILE A 84 -13.13 -5.29 2.42
N ASN A 85 -13.59 -4.15 1.91
CA ASN A 85 -13.50 -2.89 2.63
C ASN A 85 -14.29 -2.93 3.95
N ASN A 86 -15.50 -3.47 3.94
CA ASN A 86 -16.33 -3.61 5.13
C ASN A 86 -15.67 -4.53 6.17
N ILE A 87 -15.14 -5.68 5.72
CA ILE A 87 -14.39 -6.60 6.60
C ILE A 87 -13.17 -5.89 7.22
N CYS A 88 -12.42 -5.13 6.42
CA CYS A 88 -11.28 -4.36 6.92
C CYS A 88 -11.73 -3.35 7.98
N ARG A 89 -12.80 -2.60 7.71
CA ARG A 89 -13.34 -1.60 8.63
C ARG A 89 -13.79 -2.22 9.96
N ASP A 90 -14.52 -3.33 9.91
CA ASP A 90 -15.01 -4.06 11.09
C ASP A 90 -13.86 -4.60 11.96
N ASN A 91 -12.69 -4.84 11.34
CA ASN A 91 -11.50 -5.35 12.02
C ASN A 91 -10.41 -4.26 12.23
N THR A 92 -10.74 -2.98 12.03
CA THR A 92 -9.80 -1.85 12.17
C THR A 92 -8.53 -2.01 11.32
N LYS A 93 -8.69 -2.54 10.11
CA LYS A 93 -7.64 -2.72 9.10
C LYS A 93 -7.74 -1.65 8.04
N LYS A 94 -6.61 -1.33 7.41
CA LYS A 94 -6.56 -0.35 6.31
C LYS A 94 -6.88 -1.05 5.00
N PHE A 95 -7.64 -0.39 4.15
CA PHE A 95 -7.99 -0.90 2.83
C PHE A 95 -7.61 0.12 1.77
N LEU A 96 -7.00 -0.36 0.69
CA LEU A 96 -6.65 0.40 -0.48
C LEU A 96 -7.21 -0.33 -1.70
N CYS A 97 -7.72 0.41 -2.69
CA CYS A 97 -7.98 -0.16 -4.01
C CYS A 97 -7.71 0.82 -5.13
N GLY A 98 -7.59 0.31 -6.35
CA GLY A 98 -7.39 1.13 -7.53
C GLY A 98 -7.20 0.28 -8.78
N ASP A 99 -7.52 0.86 -9.93
CA ASP A 99 -7.26 0.25 -11.24
C ASP A 99 -6.83 1.30 -12.27
N VAL A 100 -6.38 0.79 -13.42
CA VAL A 100 -5.96 1.57 -14.58
C VAL A 100 -6.74 1.09 -15.81
N TRP A 101 -7.32 2.04 -16.54
CA TRP A 101 -8.01 1.83 -17.82
C TRP A 101 -7.41 2.76 -18.88
N GLY A 102 -6.44 2.24 -19.63
CA GLY A 102 -5.70 3.02 -20.62
C GLY A 102 -4.91 4.15 -19.97
N MET A 103 -5.33 5.40 -20.22
CA MET A 103 -4.69 6.61 -19.66
C MET A 103 -5.35 7.10 -18.36
N PHE A 104 -6.45 6.49 -17.94
CA PHE A 104 -7.15 6.83 -16.72
C PHE A 104 -6.82 5.82 -15.63
N GLY A 105 -6.81 6.27 -14.39
CA GLY A 105 -6.73 5.39 -13.24
C GLY A 105 -7.36 6.07 -12.03
N TYR A 106 -7.65 5.26 -11.01
CA TYR A 106 -8.13 5.76 -9.74
C TYR A 106 -7.40 5.08 -8.59
N MET A 107 -7.42 5.73 -7.44
CA MET A 107 -7.08 5.12 -6.17
C MET A 107 -8.12 5.52 -5.14
N PHE A 108 -8.40 4.60 -4.24
CA PHE A 108 -9.24 4.80 -3.07
C PHE A 108 -8.51 4.26 -1.85
N ALA A 109 -8.65 4.98 -0.73
CA ALA A 109 -8.05 4.61 0.53
C ALA A 109 -9.06 4.78 1.66
N ASP A 110 -9.31 3.69 2.39
CA ASP A 110 -10.07 3.67 3.63
C ASP A 110 -9.12 3.33 4.77
N LEU A 111 -8.78 4.36 5.55
CA LEU A 111 -7.87 4.23 6.69
C LEU A 111 -8.62 4.15 8.02
N PHE A 112 -9.95 4.08 7.98
CA PHE A 112 -10.85 4.17 9.13
C PHE A 112 -10.61 5.45 9.95
N ASP A 113 -10.03 5.33 11.14
CA ASP A 113 -9.69 6.43 12.05
C ASP A 113 -8.16 6.53 12.09
N HIS A 114 -7.60 7.45 11.29
CA HIS A 114 -6.16 7.45 11.03
C HIS A 114 -5.46 8.65 11.68
N GLU A 115 -4.65 8.36 12.69
CA GLU A 115 -3.72 9.32 13.27
C GLU A 115 -2.33 9.19 12.64
N TYR A 116 -1.74 10.34 12.29
CA TYR A 116 -0.39 10.42 11.71
C TYR A 116 0.38 11.63 12.24
N SER A 117 1.70 11.62 12.06
CA SER A 117 2.57 12.76 12.41
C SER A 117 3.03 13.45 11.15
N GLU A 118 2.87 14.77 11.11
CA GLU A 118 3.29 15.64 10.01
C GLU A 118 4.48 16.48 10.47
N GLU A 119 5.58 16.44 9.73
CA GLU A 119 6.72 17.32 9.95
C GLU A 119 6.45 18.68 9.30
N ILE A 120 6.35 19.71 10.13
CA ILE A 120 6.08 21.08 9.69
C ILE A 120 7.31 21.93 9.97
N VAL A 121 7.75 22.64 8.92
CA VAL A 121 8.82 23.63 9.02
C VAL A 121 8.21 24.96 9.50
N GLN A 122 8.67 25.45 10.65
CA GLN A 122 8.28 26.74 11.20
C GLN A 122 9.47 27.70 11.22
N HIS A 123 9.25 28.95 10.82
CA HIS A 123 10.23 30.01 10.99
C HIS A 123 9.94 30.76 12.30
N LYS A 124 10.78 30.56 13.32
CA LYS A 124 10.68 31.23 14.61
C LYS A 124 11.65 32.40 14.69
N ALA A 125 11.26 33.45 15.41
CA ALA A 125 12.16 34.56 15.69
C ALA A 125 13.23 34.11 16.69
N VAL A 126 14.49 34.41 16.40
CA VAL A 126 15.62 34.06 17.28
C VAL A 126 15.54 34.87 18.57
N LYS A 127 15.75 34.23 19.73
CA LYS A 127 15.83 34.93 21.03
C LYS A 127 17.11 35.78 21.06
N ARG A 128 16.95 37.08 21.26
CA ARG A 128 18.04 38.08 21.21
C ARG A 128 18.94 38.01 22.44
N GLY A 129 20.25 38.01 22.23
CA GLY A 129 21.22 38.41 23.24
C GLY A 129 21.38 39.94 23.30
N PRO A 130 21.95 40.49 24.38
CA PRO A 130 22.12 41.94 24.53
C PRO A 130 23.04 42.59 23.46
N ASP A 131 23.92 41.84 22.79
CA ASP A 131 24.88 42.35 21.79
C ASP A 131 24.48 42.08 20.33
N ASP A 132 23.24 41.66 20.05
CA ASP A 132 22.83 41.17 18.74
C ASP A 132 22.31 42.29 17.82
N THR A 133 23.05 42.63 16.75
CA THR A 133 22.77 43.79 15.86
C THR A 133 21.88 43.48 14.66
N GLU A 134 21.56 42.20 14.40
CA GLU A 134 20.84 41.78 13.19
C GLU A 134 19.32 41.95 13.32
N LYS A 135 18.72 42.84 12.51
CA LYS A 135 17.27 43.05 12.50
C LYS A 135 16.59 41.95 11.69
N ASN A 136 15.70 41.20 12.34
CA ASN A 136 14.81 40.16 11.77
C ASN A 136 15.43 38.78 11.50
N ALA A 137 16.41 38.34 12.32
CA ALA A 137 16.88 36.96 12.28
C ALA A 137 15.73 35.95 12.57
N ARG A 138 15.54 34.99 11.67
CA ARG A 138 14.58 33.88 11.80
C ARG A 138 15.33 32.56 11.74
N GLU A 139 15.08 31.69 12.71
CA GLU A 139 15.54 30.31 12.67
C GLU A 139 14.45 29.40 12.09
N THR A 140 14.89 28.39 11.34
CA THR A 140 14.02 27.35 10.80
C THR A 140 14.02 26.19 11.77
N VAL A 141 12.86 25.84 12.32
CA VAL A 141 12.68 24.75 13.28
C VAL A 141 11.66 23.76 12.70
N THR A 142 12.06 22.50 12.59
CA THR A 142 11.14 21.42 12.22
C THR A 142 10.44 20.91 13.47
N ILE A 143 9.11 20.85 13.45
CA ILE A 143 8.30 20.26 14.53
C ILE A 143 7.43 19.13 14.00
N ASN A 144 7.20 18.12 14.84
CA ASN A 144 6.26 17.04 14.55
C ASN A 144 4.88 17.37 15.14
N VAL A 145 3.86 17.44 14.30
CA VAL A 145 2.47 17.73 14.70
C VAL A 145 1.61 16.50 14.45
N LYS A 146 0.89 16.05 15.48
CA LYS A 146 -0.09 14.97 15.33
C LYS A 146 -1.34 15.47 14.60
N ARG A 147 -1.77 14.71 13.60
CA ARG A 147 -2.96 14.95 12.78
C ARG A 147 -3.86 13.72 12.84
N ARG A 148 -5.13 13.92 12.48
CA ARG A 148 -6.14 12.88 12.36
C ARG A 148 -6.92 13.14 11.08
N ALA A 149 -7.04 12.11 10.23
CA ALA A 149 -7.77 12.12 8.97
C ALA A 149 -8.97 11.18 9.04
#